data_AF-A0A6L3XI29-F1
#
_entry.id   AF-A0A6L3XI29-F1
#
_cell.length_a   1.000
_cell.length_b   1.000
_cell.length_c   1.000
_cell.angle_alpha   90.00
_cell.angle_beta   90.00
_cell.angle_gamma   90.00
#
_symmetry.space_group_name_H-M   'P 1'
#
loop_
_entity.id
_entity.type
_entity.pdbx_description
1 polymer ?
#
loop_
_entity_poly.entity_id
_entity_poly.type
_entity_poly.pdbx_seq_one_letter_code
_entity_poly.pdbx_strand_id
1 'polypeptide(L)' 'MSQYRTFTAQDAVEYARQFGGLDDPSSLVEAQEIGDGNLNLVFKIFDRAGVSRIVVKQALPYVRCVGESWPLTLD' A
#
# COMPACT_ATOMS: atom_id res chain seq x y z
N MET A 1 -1.60 8.47 18.09
CA MET A 1 -0.94 7.59 17.09
C MET A 1 -2.03 6.79 16.43
N SER A 2 -2.10 6.77 15.10
CA SER A 2 -3.02 5.86 14.40
C SER A 2 -2.63 4.43 14.70
N GLN A 3 -3.58 3.57 15.07
CA GLN A 3 -3.33 2.15 15.27
C GLN A 3 -2.84 1.54 13.95
N TYR A 4 -1.77 0.76 13.99
CA TYR A 4 -1.28 0.03 12.82
C TYR A 4 -2.35 -0.94 12.32
N ARG A 5 -2.52 -1.01 11.00
CA ARG A 5 -3.32 -2.03 10.32
C ARG A 5 -2.72 -2.34 8.97
N THR A 6 -2.70 -3.63 8.59
CA THR A 6 -2.30 -4.06 7.26
C THR A 6 -3.31 -3.57 6.22
N PHE A 7 -2.84 -3.03 5.11
CA PHE A 7 -3.70 -2.50 4.06
C PHE A 7 -4.25 -3.60 3.16
N THR A 8 -5.52 -3.50 2.83
CA THR A 8 -6.09 -4.07 1.60
C THR A 8 -5.76 -3.17 0.40
N ALA A 9 -6.02 -3.65 -0.82
CA ALA A 9 -5.91 -2.82 -2.02
C ALA A 9 -6.75 -1.53 -1.90
N GLN A 10 -7.98 -1.62 -1.38
CA GLN A 10 -8.84 -0.44 -1.19
C GLN A 10 -8.25 0.54 -0.18
N ASP A 11 -7.66 0.04 0.91
CA ASP A 11 -7.00 0.91 1.89
C ASP A 11 -5.84 1.69 1.28
N ALA A 12 -5.09 1.06 0.37
CA ALA A 12 -4.01 1.72 -0.35
C ALA A 12 -4.53 2.82 -1.29
N VAL A 13 -5.69 2.63 -1.92
CA VAL A 13 -6.36 3.70 -2.72
C VAL A 13 -6.73 4.87 -1.82
N GLU A 14 -7.42 4.63 -0.71
CA GLU A 14 -7.85 5.72 0.19
C GLU A 14 -6.66 6.44 0.83
N TYR A 15 -5.62 5.70 1.21
CA TYR A 15 -4.38 6.27 1.72
C TYR A 15 -3.71 7.16 0.66
N ALA A 16 -3.61 6.70 -0.58
CA ALA A 16 -3.06 7.48 -1.68
C ALA A 16 -3.92 8.72 -2.01
N ARG A 17 -5.25 8.63 -1.89
CA ARG A 17 -6.13 9.79 -2.05
C ARG A 17 -5.89 10.85 -0.99
N GLN A 18 -5.68 10.42 0.26
CA GLN A 18 -5.51 11.32 1.38
C GLN A 18 -4.10 11.95 1.44
N PHE A 19 -3.06 11.18 1.11
CA PHE A 19 -1.67 11.56 1.36
C PHE A 19 -0.79 11.62 0.10
N GLY A 20 -1.33 11.26 -1.07
CA GLY A 20 -0.57 11.16 -2.32
C GLY A 20 -0.20 12.48 -2.98
N GLY A 21 -0.75 13.61 -2.50
CA GLY A 21 -0.38 14.95 -2.98
C GLY A 21 -0.74 15.24 -4.45
N LEU A 22 -1.76 14.57 -4.99
CA LEU A 22 -2.28 14.84 -6.33
C LEU A 22 -3.28 16.00 -6.32
N ASP A 23 -3.36 16.74 -7.43
CA ASP A 23 -4.35 17.82 -7.62
C ASP A 23 -5.79 17.27 -7.66
N ASP A 24 -6.00 16.12 -8.30
CA ASP A 24 -7.27 15.38 -8.27
C ASP A 24 -7.06 13.96 -7.71
N PRO A 25 -7.12 13.79 -6.39
CA PRO A 25 -7.00 12.46 -5.78
C PRO A 25 -8.18 11.54 -6.15
N SER A 26 -9.37 12.09 -6.45
CA SER A 26 -10.55 11.30 -6.81
C SER A 26 -10.43 10.57 -8.16
N SER A 27 -9.38 10.89 -8.92
CA SER A 27 -8.99 10.18 -10.14
C SER A 27 -8.47 8.77 -9.86
N LEU A 28 -7.91 8.51 -8.67
CA LEU A 28 -7.43 7.19 -8.26
C LEU A 28 -8.61 6.28 -7.96
N VAL A 29 -8.68 5.11 -8.59
CA VAL A 29 -9.86 4.24 -8.51
C VAL A 29 -9.55 2.78 -8.20
N GLU A 30 -8.33 2.31 -8.48
CA GLU A 30 -7.97 0.91 -8.34
C GLU A 30 -6.56 0.78 -7.78
N ALA A 31 -6.31 -0.32 -7.07
CA ALA A 31 -4.98 -0.71 -6.65
C ALA A 31 -4.70 -2.17 -6.95
N GLN A 32 -3.46 -2.47 -7.32
CA GLN A 32 -2.95 -3.83 -7.46
C GLN A 32 -1.75 -4.00 -6.54
N GLU A 33 -1.80 -5.03 -5.69
CA GLU A 33 -0.62 -5.48 -4.95
C GLU A 33 0.31 -6.22 -5.90
N ILE A 34 1.58 -5.80 -5.96
CA ILE A 34 2.58 -6.26 -6.92
C ILE A 34 3.91 -6.65 -6.25
N GLY A 35 3.95 -6.71 -4.92
CA GLY A 35 5.17 -7.03 -4.20
C GLY A 35 5.62 -8.46 -4.45
N ASP A 36 6.77 -8.61 -5.07
CA ASP A 36 7.51 -9.87 -5.29
C ASP A 36 8.62 -10.10 -4.24
N GLY A 37 8.79 -9.13 -3.32
CA GLY A 37 9.81 -9.14 -2.28
C GLY A 37 9.35 -9.76 -0.95
N ASN A 38 10.32 -10.02 -0.08
CA ASN A 38 10.13 -10.80 1.16
C ASN A 38 9.61 -10.01 2.37
N LEU A 39 9.46 -8.69 2.28
CA LEU A 39 9.28 -7.84 3.47
C LEU A 39 8.02 -6.97 3.46
N ASN A 40 7.68 -6.37 2.33
CA ASN A 40 6.67 -5.31 2.27
C ASN A 40 5.53 -5.68 1.35
N LEU A 41 4.37 -5.05 1.56
CA LEU A 41 3.33 -4.93 0.54
C LEU A 41 3.65 -3.73 -0.36
N VAL A 42 3.45 -3.89 -1.66
CA VAL A 42 3.65 -2.81 -2.63
C VAL A 42 2.43 -2.74 -3.52
N PHE A 43 1.73 -1.60 -3.51
CA PHE A 43 0.53 -1.38 -4.29
C PHE A 43 0.80 -0.35 -5.38
N LYS A 44 0.51 -0.69 -6.63
CA LYS A 44 0.34 0.31 -7.69
C LYS A 44 -1.08 0.83 -7.64
N ILE A 45 -1.24 2.14 -7.65
CA ILE A 45 -2.54 2.82 -7.64
C ILE A 45 -2.78 3.42 -9.02
N PHE A 46 -3.91 3.08 -9.62
CA PHE A 46 -4.28 3.44 -10.98
C PHE A 46 -5.37 4.50 -10.99
N ASP A 47 -5.30 5.39 -11.98
CA ASP A 47 -6.38 6.31 -12.30
C ASP A 47 -7.46 5.65 -13.17
N ARG A 48 -8.51 6.41 -13.50
CA ARG A 48 -9.62 5.96 -14.38
C ARG A 48 -9.18 5.57 -15.79
N ALA A 49 -8.00 5.99 -16.24
CA ALA A 49 -7.44 5.61 -17.54
C ALA A 49 -6.56 4.35 -17.45
N GLY A 50 -6.48 3.72 -16.27
CA GLY A 50 -5.62 2.56 -16.03
C GLY A 50 -4.13 2.92 -15.94
N VAL A 51 -3.79 4.20 -15.78
CA VAL A 51 -2.41 4.65 -15.65
C VAL A 51 -2.00 4.63 -14.19
N SER A 52 -0.87 3.99 -13.89
CA SER A 52 -0.29 4.00 -12.54
C SER A 52 0.18 5.41 -12.20
N ARG A 53 -0.38 6.02 -11.15
CA ARG A 53 -0.04 7.38 -10.70
C ARG A 53 0.80 7.38 -9.43
N ILE A 54 0.51 6.45 -8.53
CA ILE A 54 1.14 6.37 -7.21
C ILE A 54 1.57 4.93 -6.93
N VAL A 55 2.65 4.78 -6.17
CA VAL A 55 3.02 3.52 -5.51
C VAL A 55 2.92 3.71 -4.00
N VAL A 56 2.17 2.84 -3.33
CA VAL A 56 2.10 2.78 -1.87
C VAL A 56 2.91 1.57 -1.40
N LYS A 57 3.84 1.76 -0.48
CA LYS A 57 4.63 0.67 0.12
C LYS A 57 4.38 0.63 1.61
N GLN A 58 4.01 -0.54 2.13
CA GLN A 58 3.73 -0.75 3.55
C GLN A 58 4.64 -1.83 4.14
N ALA A 59 5.32 -1.49 5.23
CA ALA A 59 6.04 -2.45 6.04
C ALA A 59 5.07 -3.28 6.90
N LEU A 60 5.37 -4.58 7.02
CA LEU A 60 4.67 -5.51 7.89
C LEU A 60 5.46 -5.71 9.18
N PRO A 61 4.81 -5.97 10.33
CA PRO A 61 5.48 -6.23 11.60
C PRO A 61 6.12 -7.64 11.67
N TYR A 62 6.39 -8.24 10.50
CA TYR A 62 6.96 -9.56 10.31
C TYR A 62 7.55 -9.69 8.90
N VAL A 63 8.41 -10.69 8.71
CA VAL A 63 8.95 -11.03 7.39
C VAL A 63 7.85 -11.65 6.52
N ARG A 64 7.38 -10.92 5.50
CA ARG A 64 6.25 -11.31 4.63
C ARG A 64 6.35 -12.75 4.09
N CYS A 65 7.53 -13.18 3.63
CA CYS A 65 7.67 -14.51 3.03
C CYS A 65 7.61 -15.67 4.05
N VAL A 66 7.80 -15.38 5.34
CA VAL A 66 7.74 -16.35 6.43
C VAL A 66 6.38 -16.28 7.16
N GLY A 67 5.82 -15.08 7.28
CA GLY A 67 4.59 -14.78 8.01
C GLY A 67 4.84 -14.35 9.45
N GLU A 68 3.77 -14.27 10.23
CA GLU A 68 3.77 -13.73 11.61
C GLU A 68 4.69 -14.46 12.60
N SER A 69 5.13 -15.68 12.26
CA SER A 69 6.08 -16.46 13.07
C SER A 69 7.49 -15.87 13.11
N TRP A 70 7.83 -14.95 12.20
CA TRP A 70 9.11 -14.23 12.20
C TRP A 70 8.87 -12.72 12.33
N PRO A 71 8.81 -12.19 13.58
CA PRO A 71 8.54 -10.79 13.81
C PRO A 71 9.67 -9.89 13.31
N LEU A 72 9.30 -8.70 12.83
CA LEU A 72 10.23 -7.65 12.41
C LEU A 72 9.66 -6.31 12.88
N THR A 73 10.44 -5.53 13.63
CA THR A 73 9.96 -4.26 14.18
C THR A 73 9.67 -3.23 13.07
N LEU A 74 8.71 -2.34 13.33
CA LEU A 74 8.35 -1.21 12.46
C LEU A 74 9.03 0.10 12.90
N ASP A 75 9.80 0.06 13.98
CA ASP A 75 10.52 1.22 14.55
C ASP A 75 11.79 1.60 13.76
#